data_AF-A0A358M9S3-F1
#
_entry.id   AF-A0A358M9S3-F1
#
_cell.length_a   1.000
_cell.length_b   1.000
_cell.length_c   1.000
_cell.angle_alpha   90.00
_cell.angle_beta   90.00
_cell.angle_gamma   90.00
#
_symmetry.space_group_name_H-M   'P 1'
#
loop_
_entity.id
_entity.type
_entity.pdbx_description
1 polymer ?
#
loop_
_entity_poly.entity_id
_entity_poly.type
_entity_poly.pdbx_seq_one_letter_code
_entity_poly.pdbx_strand_id
1 'polypeptide(L)'
;VQIERIVRKAFTAARGRRGKLCLVDKANVLESSRLWRKLFFQLAEDYPDVEVSALYVDNAAMQLIRRPFDFDCIVTSNLFGDILSDEAAVLTGSIGMLPSASLDENDRGIYEPIHGSAPDIAGTGKANPIGTILSAAMLLRYSLKEELAARCVETAVYAAVQKGYRTADIYTDNTTLVNTKEMEKVIIHEMQTFR
;
A
#
# COMPACT_ATOMS: atom_id res chain seq x y z
N VAL A 1 0.07 -23.07 9.72
CA VAL A 1 -1.26 -22.37 9.76
C VAL A 1 -1.18 -20.85 9.57
N GLN A 2 -0.68 -20.05 10.55
CA GLN A 2 -0.71 -18.58 10.41
C GLN A 2 0.23 -18.04 9.31
N ILE A 3 1.48 -18.51 9.27
CA ILE A 3 2.50 -18.10 8.28
C ILE A 3 2.07 -18.49 6.86
N GLU A 4 1.62 -19.72 6.68
CA GLU A 4 1.21 -20.23 5.36
C GLU A 4 0.10 -19.38 4.73
N ARG A 5 -0.89 -18.97 5.54
CA ARG A 5 -2.03 -18.18 5.06
C ARG A 5 -1.58 -16.84 4.48
N ILE A 6 -0.74 -16.09 5.21
CA ILE A 6 -0.27 -14.78 4.75
C ILE A 6 0.69 -14.93 3.56
N VAL A 7 1.55 -15.95 3.56
CA VAL A 7 2.46 -16.23 2.45
C VAL A 7 1.69 -16.55 1.17
N ARG A 8 0.66 -17.43 1.22
CA ARG A 8 -0.18 -17.74 0.05
C ARG A 8 -0.88 -16.49 -0.48
N LYS A 9 -1.42 -15.63 0.41
CA LYS A 9 -1.99 -14.34 -0.01
C LYS A 9 -0.96 -13.42 -0.67
N ALA A 10 0.27 -13.37 -0.16
CA ALA A 10 1.34 -12.57 -0.74
C ALA A 10 1.74 -13.05 -2.14
N PHE A 11 1.76 -14.38 -2.37
CA PHE A 11 1.96 -14.93 -3.71
C PHE A 11 0.84 -14.54 -4.68
N THR A 12 -0.43 -14.65 -4.26
CA THR A 12 -1.57 -14.18 -5.07
C THR A 12 -1.46 -12.69 -5.39
N ALA A 13 -1.06 -11.87 -4.42
CA ALA A 13 -0.85 -10.44 -4.63
C ALA A 13 0.29 -10.16 -5.62
N ALA A 14 1.41 -10.88 -5.53
CA ALA A 14 2.54 -10.74 -6.46
C ALA A 14 2.17 -11.15 -7.89
N ARG A 15 1.38 -12.22 -8.07
CA ARG A 15 0.85 -12.64 -9.39
C ARG A 15 0.00 -11.55 -10.06
N GLY A 16 -0.77 -10.80 -9.28
CA GLY A 16 -1.57 -9.67 -9.77
C GLY A 16 -0.75 -8.42 -10.11
N ARG A 17 0.57 -8.44 -9.95
CA ARG A 17 1.47 -7.30 -10.13
C ARG A 17 2.61 -7.62 -11.09
N ARG A 18 3.87 -7.45 -10.69
CA ARG A 18 5.05 -7.70 -11.53
C ARG A 18 5.61 -9.11 -11.33
N GLY A 19 4.93 -9.94 -10.55
CA GLY A 19 5.32 -11.34 -10.32
C GLY A 19 6.57 -11.47 -9.47
N LYS A 20 6.88 -10.53 -8.57
CA LYS A 20 8.04 -10.65 -7.66
C LYS A 20 7.65 -10.57 -6.19
N LEU A 21 8.13 -11.51 -5.38
CA LEU A 21 7.86 -11.57 -3.95
C LEU A 21 9.15 -11.70 -3.13
N CYS A 22 9.37 -10.74 -2.24
CA CYS A 22 10.49 -10.75 -1.29
C CYS A 22 9.98 -11.10 0.12
N LEU A 23 10.48 -12.19 0.69
CA LEU A 23 10.36 -12.44 2.13
C LEU A 23 11.35 -11.54 2.89
N VAL A 24 10.89 -10.88 3.95
CA VAL A 24 11.77 -10.19 4.89
C VAL A 24 11.68 -10.84 6.27
N ASP A 25 12.83 -11.22 6.84
CA ASP A 25 12.91 -11.94 8.11
C ASP A 25 14.21 -11.65 8.89
N LYS A 26 14.48 -12.38 9.97
CA LYS A 26 15.78 -12.38 10.66
C LYS A 26 16.31 -13.80 10.91
N ALA A 27 16.30 -14.66 9.89
CA ALA A 27 16.58 -16.10 10.02
C ALA A 27 18.02 -16.44 10.44
N ASN A 28 18.96 -15.49 10.37
CA ASN A 28 20.30 -15.65 10.95
C ASN A 28 20.28 -15.66 12.49
N VAL A 29 19.26 -15.07 13.13
CA VAL A 29 19.17 -14.98 14.59
C VAL A 29 17.95 -15.75 15.12
N LEU A 30 16.75 -15.50 14.59
CA LEU A 30 15.49 -15.95 15.17
C LEU A 30 15.00 -17.28 14.60
N GLU A 31 14.67 -18.26 15.46
CA GLU A 31 14.05 -19.53 15.07
C GLU A 31 12.71 -19.33 14.35
N SER A 32 11.90 -18.38 14.82
CA SER A 32 10.63 -18.01 14.18
C SER A 32 10.84 -17.57 12.73
N SER A 33 11.89 -16.80 12.47
CA SER A 33 12.26 -16.38 11.11
C SER A 33 12.78 -17.54 10.25
N ARG A 34 13.49 -18.52 10.84
CA ARG A 34 13.88 -19.74 10.13
C ARG A 34 12.66 -20.55 9.69
N LEU A 35 11.64 -20.65 10.55
CA LEU A 35 10.37 -21.29 10.19
C LEU A 35 9.65 -20.54 9.06
N TRP A 36 9.58 -19.21 9.13
CA TRP A 36 9.06 -18.36 8.05
C TRP A 36 9.74 -18.65 6.72
N ARG A 37 11.08 -18.62 6.72
CA ARG A 37 11.88 -18.86 5.52
C ARG A 37 11.70 -20.25 4.94
N LYS A 38 11.66 -21.28 5.80
CA LYS A 38 11.37 -22.66 5.37
C LYS A 38 10.00 -22.76 4.70
N LEU A 39 8.95 -22.26 5.34
CA LEU A 39 7.58 -22.33 4.81
C LEU A 39 7.44 -21.49 3.53
N PHE A 40 8.09 -20.33 3.45
CA PHE A 40 8.06 -19.48 2.27
C PHE A 40 8.61 -20.19 1.02
N PHE A 41 9.80 -20.79 1.11
CA PHE A 41 10.38 -21.50 -0.02
C PHE A 41 9.65 -22.81 -0.34
N GLN A 42 9.13 -23.51 0.67
CA GLN A 42 8.28 -24.68 0.44
C GLN A 42 7.00 -24.30 -0.34
N LEU A 43 6.36 -23.20 0.03
CA LEU A 43 5.16 -22.73 -0.65
C LEU A 43 5.47 -22.17 -2.04
N ALA A 44 6.68 -21.63 -2.27
CA ALA A 44 7.08 -21.12 -3.58
C ALA A 44 7.02 -22.19 -4.69
N GLU A 45 7.15 -23.47 -4.35
CA GLU A 45 7.00 -24.58 -5.31
C GLU A 45 5.60 -24.61 -5.96
N ASP A 46 4.56 -24.12 -5.27
CA ASP A 46 3.19 -23.98 -5.80
C ASP A 46 3.02 -22.76 -6.74
N TYR A 47 4.02 -21.87 -6.83
CA TYR A 47 3.97 -20.60 -7.56
C TYR A 47 5.21 -20.38 -8.45
N PRO A 48 5.46 -21.26 -9.45
CA PRO A 48 6.66 -21.20 -10.29
C PRO A 48 6.72 -19.96 -11.20
N ASP A 49 5.61 -19.24 -11.36
CA ASP A 49 5.47 -18.00 -12.11
C ASP A 49 5.81 -16.73 -11.31
N VAL A 50 6.16 -16.87 -10.02
CA VAL A 50 6.55 -15.76 -9.15
C VAL A 50 8.05 -15.84 -8.85
N GLU A 51 8.78 -14.77 -9.17
CA GLU A 51 10.19 -14.60 -8.79
C GLU A 51 10.28 -14.38 -7.27
N VAL A 52 10.95 -15.29 -6.56
CA VAL A 52 11.09 -15.23 -5.10
C VAL A 52 12.48 -14.81 -4.65
N SER A 53 12.53 -14.00 -3.60
CA SER A 53 13.77 -13.62 -2.92
C SER A 53 13.56 -13.54 -1.41
N ALA A 54 14.66 -13.51 -0.64
CA ALA A 54 14.61 -13.30 0.80
C ALA A 54 15.70 -12.33 1.25
N LEU A 55 15.34 -11.37 2.10
CA LEU A 55 16.26 -10.41 2.72
C LEU A 55 16.14 -10.47 4.24
N TYR A 56 17.22 -10.09 4.92
CA TYR A 56 17.14 -9.80 6.34
C TYR A 56 16.57 -8.39 6.56
N VAL A 57 15.81 -8.20 7.64
CA VAL A 57 15.08 -6.94 7.92
C VAL A 57 15.98 -5.70 7.97
N ASP A 58 17.20 -5.82 8.49
CA ASP A 58 18.19 -4.74 8.49
C ASP A 58 18.65 -4.39 7.08
N ASN A 59 18.91 -5.40 6.24
CA ASN A 59 19.25 -5.17 4.84
C ASN A 59 18.04 -4.61 4.07
N ALA A 60 16.83 -5.10 4.34
CA ALA A 60 15.61 -4.62 3.70
C ALA A 60 15.39 -3.13 3.96
N ALA A 61 15.57 -2.66 5.20
CA ALA A 61 15.53 -1.23 5.53
C ALA A 61 16.53 -0.43 4.68
N MET A 62 17.80 -0.86 4.61
CA MET A 62 18.80 -0.21 3.75
C MET A 62 18.40 -0.20 2.27
N GLN A 63 17.79 -1.29 1.76
CA GLN A 63 17.40 -1.39 0.36
C GLN A 63 16.16 -0.57 0.03
N LEU A 64 15.22 -0.38 0.97
CA LEU A 64 14.09 0.51 0.77
C LEU A 64 14.57 1.93 0.46
N ILE A 65 15.60 2.40 1.16
CA ILE A 65 16.18 3.72 0.90
C ILE A 65 17.01 3.72 -0.41
N ARG A 66 17.87 2.71 -0.60
CA ARG A 66 18.86 2.71 -1.69
C ARG A 66 18.28 2.38 -3.06
N ARG A 67 17.33 1.44 -3.13
CA ARG A 67 16.75 0.90 -4.37
C ARG A 67 15.29 0.48 -4.19
N PRO A 68 14.39 1.42 -3.81
CA PRO A 68 12.99 1.09 -3.53
C PRO A 68 12.26 0.45 -4.73
N PHE A 69 12.65 0.83 -5.96
CA PHE A 69 12.00 0.37 -7.18
C PHE A 69 12.20 -1.12 -7.50
N ASP A 70 13.19 -1.77 -6.86
CA ASP A 70 13.46 -3.20 -6.99
C ASP A 70 12.35 -4.05 -6.36
N PHE A 71 11.62 -3.53 -5.38
CA PHE A 71 10.57 -4.26 -4.67
C PHE A 71 9.23 -4.21 -5.40
N ASP A 72 8.56 -5.36 -5.56
CA ASP A 72 7.17 -5.44 -6.02
C ASP A 72 6.21 -5.76 -4.87
N CYS A 73 6.35 -6.95 -4.27
CA CYS A 73 5.66 -7.34 -3.05
C CYS A 73 6.66 -7.74 -1.97
N ILE A 74 6.40 -7.32 -0.74
CA ILE A 74 7.11 -7.75 0.46
C ILE A 74 6.14 -8.53 1.34
N VAL A 75 6.58 -9.67 1.87
CA VAL A 75 5.88 -10.41 2.92
C VAL A 75 6.78 -10.51 4.14
N THR A 76 6.23 -10.27 5.33
CA THR A 76 7.00 -10.26 6.57
C THR A 76 6.09 -10.48 7.79
N SER A 77 6.70 -10.68 8.95
CA SER A 77 5.98 -10.76 10.23
C SER A 77 5.44 -9.40 10.68
N ASN A 78 4.49 -9.39 11.63
CA ASN A 78 3.82 -8.17 12.08
C ASN A 78 4.79 -7.03 12.50
N LEU A 79 5.72 -7.29 13.44
CA LEU A 79 6.66 -6.27 13.94
C LEU A 79 7.57 -5.70 12.83
N PHE A 80 8.06 -6.56 11.93
CA PHE A 80 8.89 -6.09 10.82
C PHE A 80 8.06 -5.37 9.76
N GLY A 81 6.80 -5.78 9.57
CA GLY A 81 5.86 -5.13 8.67
C GLY A 81 5.59 -3.70 9.10
N ASP A 82 5.26 -3.51 10.38
CA ASP A 82 5.01 -2.21 11.01
C ASP A 82 6.16 -1.21 10.75
N ILE A 83 7.39 -1.64 11.04
CA ILE A 83 8.59 -0.80 10.84
C ILE A 83 8.83 -0.49 9.36
N LEU A 84 8.78 -1.51 8.49
CA LEU A 84 9.11 -1.33 7.07
C LEU A 84 8.01 -0.60 6.30
N SER A 85 6.75 -0.74 6.70
CA SER A 85 5.64 -0.01 6.07
C SER A 85 5.72 1.48 6.35
N ASP A 86 6.10 1.87 7.57
CA ASP A 86 6.30 3.27 7.93
C ASP A 86 7.53 3.86 7.24
N GLU A 87 8.62 3.11 7.15
CA GLU A 87 9.81 3.50 6.39
C GLU A 87 9.47 3.73 4.90
N ALA A 88 8.74 2.79 4.30
CA ALA A 88 8.29 2.90 2.92
C ALA A 88 7.33 4.09 2.71
N ALA A 89 6.46 4.37 3.68
CA ALA A 89 5.51 5.46 3.62
C ALA A 89 6.22 6.82 3.49
N VAL A 90 7.27 7.05 4.28
CA VAL A 90 8.04 8.30 4.24
C VAL A 90 8.73 8.49 2.89
N LEU A 91 9.24 7.43 2.27
CA LEU A 91 9.91 7.49 0.97
C LEU A 91 8.99 7.97 -0.17
N THR A 92 7.69 7.75 -0.06
CA THR A 92 6.71 8.25 -1.05
C THR A 92 6.47 9.76 -0.96
N GLY A 93 6.92 10.40 0.11
CA GLY A 93 6.83 11.84 0.32
C GLY A 93 5.48 12.34 0.86
N SER A 94 4.45 11.49 0.97
CA SER A 94 3.17 11.88 1.59
C SER A 94 2.44 10.72 2.24
N ILE A 95 2.41 10.74 3.58
CA ILE A 95 1.61 9.81 4.38
C ILE A 95 0.10 10.00 4.12
N GLY A 96 -0.34 11.24 3.85
CA GLY A 96 -1.75 11.58 3.63
C GLY A 96 -2.39 10.91 2.40
N MET A 97 -1.58 10.41 1.46
CA MET A 97 -2.06 9.75 0.25
C MET A 97 -2.12 8.22 0.35
N LEU A 98 -1.62 7.62 1.43
CA LEU A 98 -1.38 6.17 1.47
C LEU A 98 -2.59 5.39 2.01
N PRO A 99 -3.20 4.51 1.18
CA PRO A 99 -4.30 3.66 1.61
C PRO A 99 -3.81 2.36 2.26
N SER A 100 -4.70 1.65 2.95
CA SER A 100 -4.42 0.32 3.47
C SER A 100 -5.65 -0.60 3.46
N ALA A 101 -5.40 -1.91 3.53
CA ALA A 101 -6.42 -2.94 3.67
C ALA A 101 -5.93 -4.06 4.58
N SER A 102 -6.77 -4.42 5.54
CA SER A 102 -6.60 -5.58 6.43
C SER A 102 -7.63 -6.64 6.05
N LEU A 103 -7.19 -7.72 5.40
CA LEU A 103 -8.06 -8.72 4.80
C LEU A 103 -8.03 -10.06 5.56
N ASP A 104 -9.20 -10.70 5.72
CA ASP A 104 -9.35 -12.09 6.10
C ASP A 104 -9.13 -13.04 4.91
N GLU A 105 -9.30 -14.35 5.09
CA GLU A 105 -9.11 -15.36 4.04
C GLU A 105 -10.16 -15.33 2.92
N ASN A 106 -11.33 -14.73 3.16
CA ASN A 106 -12.43 -14.61 2.20
C ASN A 106 -12.48 -13.21 1.57
N ASP A 107 -11.37 -12.48 1.62
CA ASP A 107 -11.20 -11.11 1.13
C ASP A 107 -12.15 -10.08 1.77
N ARG A 108 -12.72 -10.38 2.94
CA ARG A 108 -13.44 -9.39 3.74
C ARG A 108 -12.41 -8.63 4.56
N GLY A 109 -12.60 -7.33 4.73
CA GLY A 109 -11.59 -6.56 5.41
C GLY A 109 -12.01 -5.20 5.91
N ILE A 110 -11.08 -4.60 6.64
CA ILE A 110 -11.10 -3.22 7.09
C ILE A 110 -10.21 -2.42 6.13
N TYR A 111 -10.71 -1.27 5.71
CA TYR A 111 -10.05 -0.38 4.77
C TYR A 111 -9.93 0.99 5.42
N GLU A 112 -8.71 1.47 5.60
CA GLU A 112 -8.43 2.72 6.31
C GLU A 112 -7.20 3.40 5.70
N PRO A 113 -7.09 4.73 5.73
CA PRO A 113 -5.81 5.38 5.44
C PRO A 113 -4.80 5.05 6.54
N ILE A 114 -3.51 5.08 6.23
CA ILE A 114 -2.48 4.88 7.28
C ILE A 114 -2.24 6.13 8.14
N HIS A 115 -2.68 7.31 7.67
CA HIS A 115 -2.49 8.54 8.43
C HIS A 115 -3.34 8.53 9.71
N GLY A 116 -2.84 9.19 10.76
CA GLY A 116 -3.57 9.35 12.02
C GLY A 116 -4.77 10.32 11.92
N SER A 117 -5.36 10.61 13.08
CA SER A 117 -6.54 11.49 13.18
C SER A 117 -6.26 12.98 12.98
N ALA A 118 -4.99 13.41 13.06
CA ALA A 118 -4.54 14.80 12.91
C ALA A 118 -5.45 15.81 13.67
N PRO A 119 -5.53 15.71 15.01
CA PRO A 119 -6.52 16.45 15.82
C PRO A 119 -6.33 17.97 15.76
N ASP A 120 -5.12 18.44 15.47
CA ASP A 120 -4.73 19.83 15.30
C ASP A 120 -5.38 20.51 14.08
N ILE A 121 -5.76 19.73 13.05
CA ILE A 121 -6.44 20.24 11.84
C ILE A 121 -7.90 19.81 11.74
N ALA A 122 -8.43 19.12 12.74
CA ALA A 122 -9.82 18.67 12.77
C ALA A 122 -10.79 19.86 12.58
N GLY A 123 -11.74 19.74 11.66
CA GLY A 123 -12.72 20.79 11.36
C GLY A 123 -12.19 22.00 10.59
N THR A 124 -10.88 22.07 10.28
CA THR A 124 -10.28 23.22 9.57
C THR A 124 -10.36 23.09 8.03
N GLY A 125 -10.76 21.93 7.51
CA GLY A 125 -10.79 21.65 6.07
C GLY A 125 -9.41 21.45 5.44
N LYS A 126 -8.36 21.21 6.23
CA LYS A 126 -6.99 21.01 5.72
C LYS A 126 -6.61 19.55 5.50
N ALA A 127 -7.43 18.60 5.95
CA ALA A 127 -7.14 17.18 5.86
C ALA A 127 -7.06 16.72 4.39
N ASN A 128 -6.12 15.83 4.08
CA ASN A 128 -6.01 15.19 2.78
C ASN A 128 -7.01 14.02 2.68
N PRO A 129 -8.00 14.05 1.78
CA PRO A 129 -8.97 12.97 1.67
C PRO A 129 -8.44 11.78 0.84
N ILE A 130 -7.30 11.91 0.15
CA ILE A 130 -6.82 10.96 -0.85
C ILE A 130 -6.59 9.57 -0.27
N GLY A 131 -5.93 9.45 0.89
CA GLY A 131 -5.68 8.15 1.52
C GLY A 131 -6.96 7.36 1.74
N THR A 132 -7.99 7.99 2.31
CA THR A 132 -9.30 7.36 2.55
C THR A 132 -10.00 7.00 1.24
N ILE A 133 -9.96 7.88 0.23
CA ILE A 133 -10.56 7.62 -1.09
C ILE A 133 -9.89 6.42 -1.77
N LEU A 134 -8.56 6.32 -1.70
CA LEU A 134 -7.83 5.17 -2.24
C LEU A 134 -8.05 3.89 -1.41
N SER A 135 -8.31 3.99 -0.11
CA SER A 135 -8.75 2.84 0.69
C SER A 135 -10.14 2.34 0.24
N ALA A 136 -11.03 3.24 -0.18
CA ALA A 136 -12.29 2.84 -0.82
C ALA A 136 -12.07 2.18 -2.20
N ALA A 137 -11.05 2.60 -2.96
CA ALA A 137 -10.66 1.89 -4.19
C ALA A 137 -10.14 0.48 -3.89
N MET A 138 -9.36 0.30 -2.81
CA MET A 138 -8.94 -1.03 -2.33
C MET A 138 -10.16 -1.88 -1.93
N LEU A 139 -11.18 -1.30 -1.29
CA LEU A 139 -12.43 -1.99 -0.96
C LEU A 139 -13.14 -2.50 -2.21
N LEU A 140 -13.28 -1.65 -3.23
CA LEU A 140 -13.88 -2.01 -4.50
C LEU A 140 -13.14 -3.19 -5.14
N ARG A 141 -11.81 -3.12 -5.18
CA ARG A 141 -10.96 -4.17 -5.78
C ARG A 141 -11.00 -5.48 -4.99
N TYR A 142 -10.70 -5.44 -3.69
CA TYR A 142 -10.44 -6.66 -2.91
C TYR A 142 -11.71 -7.31 -2.40
N SER A 143 -12.62 -6.57 -1.75
CA SER A 143 -13.86 -7.13 -1.19
C SER A 143 -14.96 -7.28 -2.23
N LEU A 144 -15.17 -6.25 -3.05
CA LEU A 144 -16.34 -6.19 -3.94
C LEU A 144 -16.08 -6.73 -5.34
N LYS A 145 -14.81 -6.98 -5.70
CA LYS A 145 -14.39 -7.46 -7.03
C LYS A 145 -14.80 -6.54 -8.18
N GLU A 146 -14.93 -5.24 -7.89
CA GLU A 146 -15.30 -4.18 -8.84
C GLU A 146 -14.05 -3.47 -9.38
N GLU A 147 -13.24 -4.19 -10.17
CA GLU A 147 -11.95 -3.68 -10.66
C GLU A 147 -12.09 -2.40 -11.52
N LEU A 148 -13.12 -2.31 -12.36
CA LEU A 148 -13.35 -1.13 -13.18
C LEU A 148 -13.67 0.10 -12.33
N ALA A 149 -14.46 -0.06 -11.28
CA ALA A 149 -14.79 1.01 -10.36
C ALA A 149 -13.55 1.45 -9.55
N ALA A 150 -12.76 0.49 -9.06
CA ALA A 150 -11.50 0.77 -8.35
C ALA A 150 -10.54 1.59 -9.24
N ARG A 151 -10.34 1.16 -10.49
CA ARG A 151 -9.47 1.87 -11.45
C ARG A 151 -9.99 3.26 -11.79
N CYS A 152 -11.31 3.45 -11.87
CA CYS A 152 -11.90 4.77 -12.08
C CYS A 152 -11.52 5.74 -10.94
N VAL A 153 -11.66 5.31 -9.68
CA VAL A 153 -11.25 6.11 -8.51
C VAL A 153 -9.75 6.41 -8.54
N GLU A 154 -8.90 5.40 -8.76
CA GLU A 154 -7.44 5.57 -8.82
C GLU A 154 -7.01 6.53 -9.93
N THR A 155 -7.62 6.41 -11.11
CA THR A 155 -7.33 7.26 -12.27
C THR A 155 -7.75 8.70 -12.00
N ALA A 156 -8.91 8.91 -11.37
CA ALA A 156 -9.39 10.24 -10.99
C ALA A 156 -8.50 10.92 -9.97
N VAL A 157 -8.05 10.20 -8.94
CA VAL A 157 -7.07 10.70 -7.97
C VAL A 157 -5.76 11.06 -8.67
N TYR A 158 -5.25 10.17 -9.53
CA TYR A 158 -4.04 10.42 -10.31
C TYR A 158 -4.17 11.67 -11.19
N ALA A 159 -5.30 11.85 -11.88
CA ALA A 159 -5.57 13.01 -12.71
C ALA A 159 -5.63 14.31 -11.90
N ALA A 160 -6.30 14.31 -10.74
CA ALA A 160 -6.35 15.47 -9.85
C ALA A 160 -4.94 15.91 -9.41
N VAL A 161 -4.11 14.95 -8.99
CA VAL A 161 -2.73 15.21 -8.58
C VAL A 161 -1.87 15.63 -9.79
N GLN A 162 -2.03 15.03 -10.96
CA GLN A 162 -1.29 15.44 -12.17
C GLN A 162 -1.64 16.86 -12.62
N LYS A 163 -2.89 17.30 -12.46
CA LYS A 163 -3.34 18.68 -12.74
C LYS A 163 -2.84 19.71 -11.73
N GLY A 164 -2.09 19.28 -10.72
CA GLY A 164 -1.45 20.18 -9.75
C GLY A 164 -2.33 20.55 -8.56
N TYR A 165 -3.48 19.91 -8.33
CA TYR A 165 -4.25 20.15 -7.11
C TYR A 165 -3.58 19.50 -5.90
N ARG A 166 -3.38 20.24 -4.81
CA ARG A 166 -2.69 19.78 -3.60
C ARG A 166 -3.43 20.23 -2.34
N THR A 167 -3.62 19.31 -1.39
CA THR A 167 -3.94 19.69 -0.01
C THR A 167 -2.68 20.16 0.72
N ALA A 168 -2.85 20.75 1.90
CA ALA A 168 -1.79 21.44 2.62
C ALA A 168 -0.53 20.58 2.90
N ASP A 169 -0.71 19.27 3.10
CA ASP A 169 0.35 18.29 3.39
C ASP A 169 1.23 17.93 2.18
N ILE A 170 0.73 18.13 0.95
CA ILE A 170 1.43 17.81 -0.30
C ILE A 170 1.65 19.04 -1.18
N TYR A 171 1.35 20.23 -0.67
CA TYR A 171 1.52 21.47 -1.40
C TYR A 171 3.00 21.74 -1.69
N THR A 172 3.27 22.17 -2.91
CA THR A 172 4.57 22.63 -3.38
C THR A 172 4.40 23.88 -4.23
N ASP A 173 5.45 24.70 -4.34
CA ASP A 173 5.40 25.89 -5.17
C ASP A 173 5.03 25.53 -6.63
N ASN A 174 4.22 26.38 -7.27
CA ASN A 174 3.64 26.18 -8.61
C ASN A 174 2.53 25.10 -8.68
N THR A 175 1.95 24.69 -7.55
CA THR A 175 0.73 23.87 -7.50
C THR A 175 -0.48 24.69 -7.02
N THR A 176 -1.68 24.13 -7.17
CA THR A 176 -2.93 24.75 -6.70
C THR A 176 -3.29 24.20 -5.33
N LEU A 177 -3.16 25.04 -4.29
CA LEU A 177 -3.61 24.71 -2.94
C LEU A 177 -5.13 24.62 -2.90
N VAL A 178 -5.64 23.49 -2.41
CA VAL A 178 -7.07 23.24 -2.20
C VAL A 178 -7.34 22.70 -0.80
N ASN A 179 -8.53 22.98 -0.28
CA ASN A 179 -9.02 22.35 0.95
C ASN A 179 -9.59 20.93 0.69
N THR A 180 -9.96 20.22 1.76
CA THR A 180 -10.50 18.85 1.69
C THR A 180 -11.66 18.73 0.70
N LYS A 181 -12.65 19.63 0.79
CA LYS A 181 -13.87 19.58 -0.04
C LYS A 181 -13.60 19.94 -1.50
N GLU A 182 -12.65 20.83 -1.74
CA GLU A 182 -12.23 21.18 -3.10
C GLU A 182 -11.51 20.01 -3.76
N MET A 183 -10.61 19.33 -3.04
CA MET A 183 -9.97 18.11 -3.53
C MET A 183 -11.01 17.02 -3.87
N GLU A 184 -11.98 16.78 -2.99
CA GLU A 184 -13.10 15.85 -3.26
C GLU A 184 -13.86 16.21 -4.55
N LYS A 185 -14.20 17.49 -4.74
CA LYS A 185 -14.91 17.96 -5.94
C LYS A 185 -14.09 17.74 -7.21
N VAL A 186 -12.79 18.01 -7.16
CA VAL A 186 -11.89 17.76 -8.29
C VAL A 186 -11.88 16.28 -8.63
N ILE A 187 -11.69 15.40 -7.65
CA ILE A 187 -11.67 13.94 -7.88
C ILE A 187 -13.01 13.47 -8.47
N ILE A 188 -14.15 13.91 -7.93
CA ILE A 188 -15.48 13.57 -8.46
C ILE A 188 -15.64 14.05 -9.91
N HIS A 189 -15.16 15.24 -10.24
CA HIS A 189 -15.18 15.76 -11.60
C HIS A 189 -14.34 14.91 -12.55
N GLU A 190 -13.13 14.51 -12.15
CA GLU A 190 -12.29 13.62 -12.94
C GLU A 190 -12.99 12.27 -13.17
N MET A 191 -13.61 11.67 -12.15
CA MET A 191 -14.35 10.40 -12.29
C MET A 191 -15.47 10.48 -13.34
N GLN A 192 -16.12 11.63 -13.49
CA GLN A 192 -17.21 11.82 -14.47
C GLN A 192 -16.68 12.00 -15.89
N THR A 193 -15.44 12.44 -16.04
CA THR A 193 -14.81 12.72 -17.35
C THR A 193 -14.32 11.43 -18.03
N PHE A 194 -14.12 10.36 -17.27
CA PHE A 194 -13.71 9.04 -17.78
C PHE A 194 -14.90 8.11 -18.15
N ARG A 195 -16.12 8.66 -18.26
CA ARG A 195 -17.31 7.92 -18.71
C ARG A 195 -17.41 7.84 -20.23
#